data_AF-A0A1Q8YE29-F1
#
_entry.id   AF-A0A1Q8YE29-F1
#
_cell.length_a   1.000
_cell.length_b   1.000
_cell.length_c   1.000
_cell.angle_alpha   90.00
_cell.angle_beta   90.00
_cell.angle_gamma   90.00
#
_symmetry.space_group_name_H-M   'P 1'
#
loop_
_entity.id
_entity.type
_entity.pdbx_description
1 polymer ?
#
loop_
_entity_poly.entity_id
_entity_poly.type
_entity_poly.pdbx_seq_one_letter_code
_entity_poly.pdbx_strand_id
1 'polypeptide(L)'
;MKHPVELLALKQTHEQCLAHADALGEALADMRVRALDAASYEHLDKDDRRLLDQFAYRYTRLQDDMGAKLMPAVLRALGEDIAAMPALDRFARLEQLGWLASADDWATLRQIRNAFAHDYPDSAQERFERLQAAASAASQLMDCLGLISRQMLQRFGDLH
;
A
#
# COMPACT_ATOMS: atom_id res chain seq x y z
N MET A 1 15.46 -23.03 -12.47
CA MET A 1 14.31 -22.32 -13.05
C MET A 1 13.08 -23.22 -13.05
N LYS A 2 12.31 -23.30 -11.96
CA LYS A 2 11.08 -24.11 -11.90
C LYS A 2 10.12 -23.67 -10.78
N HIS A 3 9.46 -22.52 -10.91
CA HIS A 3 8.24 -22.25 -10.12
C HIS A 3 7.16 -21.52 -10.95
N PRO A 4 6.62 -22.12 -12.03
CA PRO A 4 5.61 -21.46 -12.89
C PRO A 4 4.38 -21.00 -12.11
N VAL A 5 3.97 -21.77 -11.09
CA VAL A 5 2.83 -21.44 -10.23
C VAL A 5 3.09 -20.22 -9.37
N GLU A 6 4.28 -20.11 -8.76
CA GLU A 6 4.62 -18.96 -7.92
C GLU A 6 4.79 -17.69 -8.74
N LEU A 7 5.33 -17.79 -9.96
CA LEU A 7 5.43 -16.65 -10.87
C LEU A 7 4.05 -16.16 -11.33
N LEU A 8 3.12 -17.09 -11.61
CA LEU A 8 1.74 -16.72 -11.94
C LEU A 8 1.03 -16.05 -10.76
N ALA A 9 1.18 -16.60 -9.55
CA ALA A 9 0.61 -16.02 -8.34
C ALA A 9 1.19 -14.61 -8.04
N LEU A 10 2.51 -14.45 -8.23
CA LEU A 10 3.16 -13.15 -8.12
C LEU A 10 2.58 -12.15 -9.13
N LYS A 11 2.45 -12.53 -10.41
CA LYS A 11 1.88 -11.67 -11.46
C LYS A 11 0.46 -11.23 -11.11
N GLN A 12 -0.42 -12.16 -10.74
CA GLN A 12 -1.82 -11.85 -10.40
C GLN A 12 -1.94 -10.91 -9.20
N THR A 13 -1.16 -11.16 -8.14
CA THR A 13 -1.19 -10.31 -6.94
C THR A 13 -0.59 -8.93 -7.20
N HIS A 14 0.42 -8.85 -8.06
CA HIS A 14 1.00 -7.57 -8.51
C HIS A 14 0.01 -6.75 -9.34
N GLU A 15 -0.68 -7.36 -10.31
CA GLU A 15 -1.73 -6.72 -11.11
C GLU A 15 -2.88 -6.18 -10.24
N GLN A 16 -3.29 -6.93 -9.22
CA GLN A 16 -4.28 -6.47 -8.24
C GLN A 16 -3.79 -5.24 -7.45
N CYS A 17 -2.53 -5.25 -6.99
CA CYS A 17 -1.96 -4.11 -6.28
C CYS A 17 -1.85 -2.88 -7.19
N LEU A 18 -1.48 -3.05 -8.47
CA LEU A 18 -1.45 -1.97 -9.45
C LEU A 18 -2.83 -1.34 -9.63
N ALA A 19 -3.89 -2.15 -9.81
CA ALA A 19 -5.25 -1.62 -9.92
C ALA A 19 -5.71 -0.84 -8.67
N HIS A 20 -5.26 -1.25 -7.48
CA HIS A 20 -5.51 -0.48 -6.25
C HIS A 20 -4.71 0.82 -6.21
N ALA A 21 -3.46 0.81 -6.64
CA ALA A 21 -2.59 1.98 -6.68
C ALA A 21 -3.07 3.02 -7.70
N ASP A 22 -3.53 2.60 -8.88
CA ASP A 22 -4.07 3.51 -9.90
C ASP A 22 -5.28 4.29 -9.35
N ALA A 23 -6.28 3.57 -8.82
CA ALA A 23 -7.46 4.19 -8.23
C ALA A 23 -7.15 5.03 -6.96
N LEU A 24 -6.12 4.66 -6.20
CA LEU A 24 -5.64 5.46 -5.07
C LEU A 24 -4.97 6.76 -5.54
N GLY A 25 -4.20 6.70 -6.62
CA GLY A 25 -3.58 7.86 -7.25
C GLY A 25 -4.62 8.86 -7.78
N GLU A 26 -5.69 8.37 -8.41
CA GLU A 26 -6.83 9.17 -8.82
C GLU A 26 -7.48 9.87 -7.62
N ALA A 27 -7.81 9.13 -6.56
CA ALA A 27 -8.42 9.71 -5.35
C ALA A 27 -7.52 10.78 -4.70
N LEU A 28 -6.20 10.54 -4.62
CA LEU A 28 -5.24 11.53 -4.12
C LEU A 28 -5.18 12.79 -4.97
N ALA A 29 -5.24 12.65 -6.30
CA ALA A 29 -5.27 13.77 -7.23
C ALA A 29 -6.54 14.60 -7.05
N ASP A 30 -7.70 13.93 -6.97
CA ASP A 30 -9.00 14.59 -6.75
C ASP A 30 -9.07 15.28 -5.39
N MET A 31 -8.54 14.67 -4.33
CA MET A 31 -8.46 15.29 -2.99
C MET A 31 -7.64 16.58 -3.03
N ARG A 32 -6.52 16.58 -3.77
CA ARG A 32 -5.69 17.77 -3.95
C ARG A 32 -6.41 18.86 -4.72
N VAL A 33 -7.22 18.51 -5.73
CA VAL A 33 -8.03 19.47 -6.50
C VAL A 33 -9.14 20.06 -5.64
N ARG A 34 -9.78 19.26 -4.77
CA ARG A 34 -10.79 19.73 -3.82
C ARG A 34 -10.22 20.66 -2.75
N ALA A 35 -8.90 20.58 -2.49
CA ALA A 35 -8.17 21.44 -1.55
C ALA A 35 -8.82 21.48 -0.16
N LEU A 36 -9.29 20.32 0.33
CA LEU A 36 -9.90 20.20 1.65
C LEU A 36 -8.92 20.63 2.75
N ASP A 37 -9.41 21.40 3.70
CA ASP A 37 -8.69 21.83 4.90
C ASP A 37 -9.43 21.40 6.18
N ALA A 38 -8.87 21.70 7.35
CA ALA A 38 -9.48 21.33 8.63
C ALA A 38 -10.88 21.92 8.83
N ALA A 39 -11.15 23.13 8.31
CA ALA A 39 -12.47 23.77 8.42
C ALA A 39 -13.50 23.07 7.51
N SER A 40 -13.07 22.57 6.35
CA SER A 40 -13.89 21.78 5.42
C SER A 40 -14.41 20.48 6.06
N TYR A 41 -13.67 19.92 7.02
CA TYR A 41 -14.04 18.71 7.76
C TYR A 41 -15.23 18.89 8.72
N GLU A 42 -15.66 20.11 9.01
CA GLU A 42 -16.88 20.36 9.77
C GLU A 42 -18.14 20.26 8.88
N HIS A 43 -17.99 20.42 7.56
CA HIS A 43 -19.10 20.54 6.62
C HIS A 43 -18.85 19.78 5.30
N LEU A 44 -18.34 18.54 5.39
CA LEU A 44 -18.09 17.71 4.21
C LEU A 44 -19.38 17.46 3.43
N ASP A 45 -19.38 17.84 2.15
CA ASP A 45 -20.51 17.56 1.28
C ASP A 45 -20.59 16.05 0.94
N LYS A 46 -21.54 15.69 0.08
CA LYS A 46 -21.73 14.28 -0.30
C LYS A 46 -20.57 13.75 -1.14
N ASP A 47 -19.99 14.58 -1.99
CA ASP A 47 -18.95 14.17 -2.93
C ASP A 47 -17.59 14.11 -2.22
N ASP A 48 -17.34 15.01 -1.26
CA ASP A 48 -16.17 14.93 -0.39
C ASP A 48 -16.15 13.64 0.43
N ARG A 49 -17.28 13.27 1.04
CA ARG A 49 -17.37 12.02 1.80
C ARG A 49 -17.10 10.80 0.92
N ARG A 50 -17.67 10.76 -0.27
CA ARG A 50 -17.43 9.67 -1.24
C ARG A 50 -15.97 9.57 -1.66
N LEU A 51 -15.33 10.72 -1.87
CA LEU A 51 -13.92 10.78 -2.22
C LEU A 51 -13.03 10.27 -1.08
N LEU A 52 -13.31 10.69 0.16
CA LEU A 52 -12.59 10.21 1.35
C LEU A 52 -12.82 8.71 1.57
N ASP A 53 -14.04 8.20 1.37
CA ASP A 53 -14.34 6.77 1.46
C ASP A 53 -13.58 5.97 0.39
N GLN A 54 -13.52 6.48 -0.84
CA GLN A 54 -12.76 5.85 -1.93
C GLN A 54 -11.27 5.82 -1.60
N PHE A 55 -10.70 6.93 -1.15
CA PHE A 55 -9.32 7.01 -0.69
C PHE A 55 -9.04 6.00 0.42
N ALA A 56 -9.85 6.00 1.48
CA ALA A 56 -9.67 5.13 2.64
C ALA A 56 -9.73 3.65 2.26
N TYR A 57 -10.69 3.28 1.42
CA TYR A 57 -10.83 1.94 0.90
C TYR A 57 -9.63 1.50 0.07
N ARG A 58 -9.21 2.32 -0.91
CA ARG A 58 -8.10 1.96 -1.82
C ARG A 58 -6.77 1.92 -1.10
N TYR A 59 -6.52 2.86 -0.19
CA TYR A 59 -5.31 2.87 0.65
C TYR A 59 -5.22 1.60 1.50
N THR A 60 -6.30 1.25 2.20
CA THR A 60 -6.36 0.04 3.03
C THR A 60 -6.12 -1.22 2.20
N ARG A 61 -6.80 -1.34 1.05
CA ARG A 61 -6.67 -2.50 0.17
C ARG A 61 -5.26 -2.65 -0.39
N LEU A 62 -4.66 -1.55 -0.85
CA LEU A 62 -3.28 -1.59 -1.36
C LEU A 62 -2.33 -2.09 -0.28
N GLN A 63 -2.40 -1.54 0.94
CA GLN A 63 -1.47 -1.93 2.01
C GLN A 63 -1.65 -3.38 2.45
N ASP A 64 -2.91 -3.81 2.63
CA ASP A 64 -3.23 -5.17 3.06
C ASP A 64 -2.82 -6.20 1.99
N ASP A 65 -3.13 -5.95 0.72
CA ASP A 65 -2.80 -6.89 -0.35
C ASP A 65 -1.29 -6.93 -0.62
N MET A 66 -0.60 -5.79 -0.53
CA MET A 66 0.86 -5.78 -0.62
C MET A 66 1.50 -6.61 0.50
N GLY A 67 1.13 -6.37 1.76
CA GLY A 67 1.73 -7.04 2.90
C GLY A 67 1.36 -8.51 3.03
N ALA A 68 0.10 -8.86 2.81
CA ALA A 68 -0.42 -10.20 3.04
C ALA A 68 -0.27 -11.14 1.83
N LYS A 69 -0.19 -10.59 0.61
CA LYS A 69 -0.18 -11.40 -0.62
C LYS A 69 1.06 -11.16 -1.47
N LEU A 70 1.31 -9.92 -1.90
CA LEU A 70 2.39 -9.60 -2.85
C LEU A 70 3.76 -9.94 -2.27
N MET A 71 4.06 -9.44 -1.07
CA MET A 71 5.34 -9.64 -0.40
C MET A 71 5.67 -11.13 -0.15
N PRO A 72 4.74 -11.95 0.37
CA PRO A 72 4.92 -13.40 0.39
C PRO A 72 5.10 -14.05 -0.99
N ALA A 73 4.38 -13.57 -2.02
CA ALA A 73 4.51 -14.11 -3.37
C ALA A 73 5.89 -13.80 -3.98
N VAL A 74 6.45 -12.61 -3.70
CA VAL A 74 7.82 -12.25 -4.09
C VAL A 74 8.81 -13.25 -3.51
N LEU A 75 8.75 -13.49 -2.20
CA LEU A 75 9.67 -14.42 -1.52
C LEU A 75 9.56 -15.84 -2.08
N ARG A 76 8.34 -16.36 -2.31
CA ARG A 76 8.14 -17.68 -2.93
C ARG A 76 8.68 -17.74 -4.36
N ALA A 77 8.49 -16.69 -5.16
CA ALA A 77 9.02 -16.62 -6.52
C ALA A 77 10.56 -16.58 -6.54
N LEU A 78 11.18 -16.02 -5.50
CA LEU A 78 12.64 -16.06 -5.29
C LEU A 78 13.14 -17.42 -4.77
N GLY A 79 12.23 -18.33 -4.39
CA GLY A 79 12.55 -19.67 -3.87
C GLY A 79 12.76 -19.72 -2.36
N GLU A 80 12.36 -18.70 -1.62
CA GLU A 80 12.42 -18.69 -0.15
C GLU A 80 11.33 -19.57 0.46
N ASP A 81 11.67 -20.36 1.48
CA ASP A 81 10.68 -21.05 2.31
C ASP A 81 10.17 -20.10 3.39
N ILE A 82 8.92 -19.65 3.20
CA ILE A 82 8.28 -18.69 4.11
C ILE A 82 7.24 -19.32 5.03
N ALA A 83 7.02 -20.65 4.96
CA ALA A 83 5.94 -21.30 5.70
C ALA A 83 6.13 -21.17 7.22
N ALA A 84 7.38 -21.32 7.68
CA ALA A 84 7.75 -21.15 9.08
C ALA A 84 8.15 -19.70 9.43
N MET A 85 8.25 -18.80 8.44
CA MET A 85 8.78 -17.45 8.64
C MET A 85 7.69 -16.49 9.18
N PRO A 86 7.89 -15.86 10.36
CA PRO A 86 7.03 -14.79 10.86
C PRO A 86 6.90 -13.63 9.88
N ALA A 87 5.79 -12.88 9.95
CA ALA A 87 5.55 -11.76 9.03
C ALA A 87 6.63 -10.66 9.12
N LEU A 88 7.13 -10.36 10.32
CA LEU A 88 8.21 -9.39 10.50
C LEU A 88 9.50 -9.81 9.80
N ASP A 89 9.88 -11.08 9.95
CA ASP A 89 11.08 -11.65 9.33
C ASP A 89 10.98 -11.64 7.80
N ARG A 90 9.78 -11.76 7.24
CA ARG A 90 9.56 -11.62 5.79
C ARG A 90 9.89 -10.23 5.28
N PHE A 91 9.53 -9.17 6.02
CA PHE A 91 9.86 -7.79 5.63
C PHE A 91 11.36 -7.53 5.72
N ALA A 92 12.01 -7.99 6.80
CA ALA A 92 13.46 -7.91 6.93
C ALA A 92 14.18 -8.69 5.80
N ARG A 93 13.63 -9.85 5.41
CA ARG A 93 14.18 -10.62 4.30
C ARG A 93 14.04 -9.90 2.96
N LEU A 94 12.89 -9.28 2.70
CA LEU A 94 12.68 -8.48 1.49
C LEU A 94 13.63 -7.29 1.42
N GLU A 95 13.90 -6.64 2.55
CA GLU A 95 14.89 -5.56 2.65
C GLU A 95 16.30 -6.06 2.30
N GLN A 96 16.75 -7.17 2.90
CA GLN A 96 18.05 -7.78 2.60
C GLN A 96 18.21 -8.15 1.11
N LEU A 97 17.11 -8.54 0.46
CA LEU A 97 17.08 -8.92 -0.96
C LEU A 97 16.91 -7.72 -1.90
N GLY A 98 16.70 -6.51 -1.37
CA GLY A 98 16.51 -5.27 -2.15
C GLY A 98 15.11 -5.07 -2.74
N TRP A 99 14.11 -5.82 -2.25
CA TRP A 99 12.71 -5.76 -2.68
C TRP A 99 11.85 -4.82 -1.82
N LEU A 100 12.37 -4.42 -0.67
CA LEU A 100 11.82 -3.39 0.21
C LEU A 100 12.96 -2.43 0.58
N ALA A 101 12.66 -1.14 0.68
CA ALA A 101 13.69 -0.15 1.03
C ALA A 101 14.07 -0.23 2.52
N SER A 102 13.08 -0.43 3.39
CA SER A 102 13.22 -0.52 4.85
C SER A 102 12.02 -1.27 5.43
N ALA A 103 12.27 -2.31 6.22
CA ALA A 103 11.24 -3.03 6.96
C ALA A 103 10.62 -2.18 8.07
N ASP A 104 11.41 -1.28 8.67
CA ASP A 104 10.95 -0.36 9.71
C ASP A 104 10.00 0.69 9.12
N ASP A 105 10.34 1.27 7.96
CA ASP A 105 9.46 2.23 7.28
C ASP A 105 8.12 1.57 6.91
N TRP A 106 8.16 0.31 6.45
CA TRP A 106 6.96 -0.46 6.21
C TRP A 106 6.10 -0.64 7.47
N ALA A 107 6.73 -0.89 8.63
CA ALA A 107 6.02 -0.98 9.90
C ALA A 107 5.36 0.37 10.27
N THR A 108 6.06 1.50 10.07
CA THR A 108 5.52 2.84 10.27
C THR A 108 4.32 3.12 9.36
N LEU A 109 4.40 2.76 8.07
CA LEU A 109 3.28 2.89 7.13
C LEU A 109 2.04 2.10 7.60
N ARG A 110 2.25 0.92 8.19
CA ARG A 110 1.16 0.12 8.78
C ARG A 110 0.54 0.76 10.00
N GLN A 111 1.35 1.38 10.86
CA GLN A 111 0.85 2.11 12.02
C GLN A 111 -0.01 3.30 11.61
N ILE A 112 0.42 4.08 10.61
CA ILE A 112 -0.34 5.23 10.09
C ILE A 112 -1.69 4.78 9.53
N ARG A 113 -1.72 3.70 8.73
CA ARG A 113 -2.99 3.15 8.21
C ARG A 113 -3.91 2.69 9.32
N ASN A 114 -3.39 1.98 10.32
CA ASN A 114 -4.19 1.51 11.44
C ASN A 114 -4.80 2.68 12.24
N ALA A 115 -4.02 3.75 12.44
CA ALA A 115 -4.52 4.96 13.10
C ALA A 115 -5.58 5.68 12.26
N PHE A 116 -5.41 5.71 10.93
CA PHE A 116 -6.37 6.32 10.02
C PHE A 116 -7.70 5.54 9.91
N ALA A 117 -7.65 4.21 9.98
CA ALA A 117 -8.84 3.36 9.92
C ALA A 117 -9.65 3.33 11.21
N HIS A 118 -9.16 3.96 12.29
CA HIS A 118 -9.82 3.94 13.59
C HIS A 118 -10.82 5.10 13.72
N ASP A 119 -12.02 4.78 14.22
CA ASP A 119 -13.10 5.76 14.43
C ASP A 119 -13.03 6.34 15.85
N TYR A 120 -12.05 7.23 16.08
CA TYR A 120 -11.92 7.94 17.35
C TYR A 120 -12.85 9.17 17.39
N PRO A 121 -13.36 9.56 18.57
CA PRO A 121 -14.15 10.78 18.75
C PRO A 121 -13.23 12.02 18.68
N ASP A 122 -12.80 12.35 17.46
CA ASP A 122 -11.80 13.39 17.21
C ASP A 122 -12.42 14.75 16.86
N SER A 123 -11.64 15.80 17.08
CA SER A 123 -11.88 17.12 16.49
C SER A 123 -11.68 17.12 14.96
N ALA A 124 -12.22 18.12 14.27
CA ALA A 124 -12.02 18.27 12.82
C ALA A 124 -10.54 18.43 12.46
N GLN A 125 -9.77 19.11 13.31
CA GLN A 125 -8.32 19.28 13.17
C GLN A 125 -7.58 17.94 13.23
N GLU A 126 -7.85 17.11 14.23
CA GLU A 126 -7.22 15.79 14.39
C GLU A 126 -7.57 14.84 13.23
N ARG A 127 -8.82 14.86 12.75
CA ARG A 127 -9.22 14.10 11.56
C ARG A 127 -8.43 14.54 10.32
N PHE A 128 -8.26 15.85 10.14
CA PHE A 128 -7.52 16.40 9.02
C PHE A 128 -6.02 16.04 9.08
N GLU A 129 -5.39 16.15 10.25
CA GLU A 129 -4.00 15.77 10.45
C GLU A 129 -3.76 14.28 10.13
N ARG A 130 -4.68 13.40 10.55
CA ARG A 130 -4.62 11.98 10.20
C ARG A 130 -4.81 11.73 8.71
N LEU A 131 -5.72 12.45 8.06
CA LEU A 131 -5.87 12.38 6.61
C LEU A 131 -4.55 12.77 5.91
N GLN A 132 -3.91 13.86 6.33
CA GLN A 132 -2.65 14.31 5.76
C GLN A 132 -1.54 13.25 5.93
N ALA A 133 -1.43 12.68 7.14
CA ALA A 133 -0.50 11.59 7.40
C ALA A 133 -0.80 10.36 6.53
N ALA A 134 -2.07 9.98 6.39
CA ALA A 134 -2.51 8.87 5.55
C ALA A 134 -2.23 9.13 4.07
N ALA A 135 -2.46 10.34 3.56
CA ALA A 135 -2.20 10.71 2.16
C ALA A 135 -0.70 10.67 1.82
N SER A 136 0.14 11.15 2.75
CA SER A 136 1.60 11.02 2.63
C SER A 136 2.04 9.56 2.65
N ALA A 137 1.54 8.76 3.60
CA ALA A 137 1.85 7.34 3.70
C ALA A 137 1.34 6.52 2.50
N ALA A 138 0.19 6.90 1.93
CA ALA A 138 -0.34 6.31 0.70
C ALA A 138 0.59 6.56 -0.49
N SER A 139 1.17 7.75 -0.59
CA SER A 139 2.17 8.07 -1.63
C SER A 139 3.43 7.22 -1.47
N GLN A 140 3.97 7.12 -0.26
CA GLN A 140 5.12 6.28 0.05
C GLN A 140 4.85 4.78 -0.23
N LEU A 141 3.62 4.32 0.04
CA LEU A 141 3.19 2.96 -0.24
C LEU A 141 3.20 2.65 -1.75
N MET A 142 2.76 3.60 -2.58
CA MET A 142 2.85 3.47 -4.05
C MET A 142 4.31 3.43 -4.52
N ASP A 143 5.21 4.18 -3.88
CA ASP A 143 6.65 4.11 -4.18
C ASP A 143 7.23 2.73 -3.84
N CYS A 144 6.82 2.12 -2.72
CA CYS A 144 7.17 0.74 -2.39
C CYS A 144 6.70 -0.25 -3.46
N LEU A 145 5.46 -0.11 -3.95
CA LEU A 145 4.95 -0.94 -5.05
C LEU A 145 5.77 -0.70 -6.34
N GLY A 146 6.13 0.54 -6.63
CA GLY A 146 6.98 0.89 -7.77
C GLY A 146 8.36 0.23 -7.69
N LEU A 147 8.96 0.17 -6.49
CA LEU A 147 10.21 -0.57 -6.27
C LEU A 147 10.05 -2.06 -6.58
N ILE A 148 9.02 -2.71 -6.03
CA ILE A 148 8.74 -4.12 -6.28
C ILE A 148 8.55 -4.36 -7.78
N SER A 149 7.78 -3.49 -8.45
CA SER A 149 7.51 -3.59 -9.90
C SER A 149 8.81 -3.55 -10.73
N ARG A 150 9.73 -2.64 -10.39
CA ARG A 150 11.04 -2.56 -11.05
C ARG A 150 11.88 -3.81 -10.81
N GLN A 151 11.90 -4.32 -9.57
CA GLN A 151 12.62 -5.54 -9.22
C GLN A 151 12.05 -6.77 -9.95
N MET A 152 10.72 -6.86 -10.08
CA MET A 152 10.06 -7.92 -10.86
C MET A 152 10.54 -7.93 -12.30
N LEU A 153 10.53 -6.76 -12.96
CA LEU A 153 11.00 -6.64 -14.34
C LEU A 153 12.48 -7.01 -14.49
N GLN A 154 13.34 -6.54 -13.59
CA GLN A 154 14.78 -6.84 -13.62
C GLN A 154 15.07 -8.32 -13.37
N ARG A 155 14.34 -8.96 -12.46
CA ARG A 155 14.62 -10.33 -12.02
C ARG A 155 14.00 -11.39 -12.93
N PHE A 156 12.78 -11.15 -13.40
CA PHE A 156 11.97 -12.15 -14.11
C PHE A 156 11.74 -11.80 -15.59
N GLY A 157 12.14 -10.61 -16.04
CA GLY A 157 11.88 -10.12 -17.40
C GLY A 157 10.41 -9.74 -17.62
N ASP A 158 10.05 -9.46 -18.86
CA ASP A 158 8.64 -9.32 -19.24
C ASP A 158 7.95 -10.69 -19.08
N LEU A 159 7.13 -10.81 -18.04
CA LEU A 159 6.26 -11.97 -17.82
C LEU A 159 5.12 -11.93 -18.86
N HIS A 160 5.43 -12.12 -20.14
CA HIS A 160 4.46 -12.24 -21.22
C HIS A 160 3.75 -13.60 -21.18
#